data_AF-A0A2H1VD07-F1
#
_entry.id   AF-A0A2H1VD07-F1
#
_cell.length_a   1.000
_cell.length_b   1.000
_cell.length_c   1.000
_cell.angle_alpha   90.00
_cell.angle_beta   90.00
_cell.angle_gamma   90.00
#
_symmetry.space_group_name_H-M   'P 1'
#
loop_
_entity.id
_entity.type
_entity.pdbx_description
1 polymer ?
#
loop_
_entity_poly.entity_id
_entity_poly.type
_entity_poly.pdbx_seq_one_letter_code
_entity_poly.pdbx_strand_id
1 'polypeptide(L)'
;MGNQGTLSKSPGKVLTDPELLYHSVYLVFCFCGICWHPFFFSVLLLDIVYREETLLNVMRSVTRNGRSILLTAVLALVLVYMFSIVGYMFFRDHFLVAVDRLDDDDDPRFEPDACEGAGDPSAKYAAGAQWRAPRLVSVGGELRERSCDSLIMCIVTTLNQGLRNGGGIGDILRAPASFEPLFVARVVYDLLFFFVVIIIVLNLIFGVIIDTFADLRSEKQQKELILKNHCFICGLNRSAFDNKTVSFEEHIKSEHNMWHYLYFMVLVRVKDPTEFTGPESYVHSMIKTSNLDWFPRLRALSLMGGREGEGSELELRALQAQLDRAQLAVHTLTDLLTDLRDQMTEQRKQKQRIGLLNSTSAYLQNLQMNLPP
;
A
#
# COMPACT_ATOMS: atom_id res chain seq x y z
N MET A 1 -22.93 -18.84 -0.63
CA MET A 1 -22.61 -20.07 0.13
C MET A 1 -22.05 -21.20 -0.73
N GLY A 2 -22.69 -21.62 -1.83
CA GLY A 2 -22.20 -22.74 -2.66
C GLY A 2 -20.84 -22.51 -3.34
N ASN A 3 -20.58 -21.31 -3.87
CA ASN A 3 -19.36 -21.02 -4.63
C ASN A 3 -18.08 -20.91 -3.78
N GLN A 4 -18.18 -20.41 -2.54
CA GLN A 4 -17.04 -20.23 -1.63
C GLN A 4 -16.95 -21.32 -0.53
N GLY A 5 -17.79 -22.36 -0.58
CA GLY A 5 -17.71 -23.50 0.35
C GLY A 5 -17.98 -23.17 1.83
N THR A 6 -18.66 -22.04 2.12
CA THR A 6 -18.91 -21.59 3.51
C THR A 6 -19.83 -22.50 4.32
N LEU A 7 -20.48 -23.47 3.67
CA LEU A 7 -21.32 -24.51 4.29
C LEU A 7 -20.53 -25.48 5.21
N SER A 8 -19.22 -25.59 5.04
CA SER A 8 -18.36 -26.43 5.89
C SER A 8 -18.04 -25.81 7.26
N LYS A 9 -18.37 -24.53 7.48
CA LYS A 9 -18.05 -23.78 8.70
C LYS A 9 -19.22 -23.83 9.70
N SER A 10 -18.91 -23.81 10.99
CA SER A 10 -19.91 -23.76 12.09
C SER A 10 -20.86 -22.56 11.92
N PRO A 11 -22.18 -22.71 12.19
CA PRO A 11 -23.19 -21.68 11.91
C PRO A 11 -22.91 -20.32 12.59
N GLY A 12 -22.29 -20.32 13.78
CA GLY A 12 -21.89 -19.08 14.45
C GLY A 12 -20.82 -18.29 13.69
N LYS A 13 -19.87 -18.98 13.03
CA LYS A 13 -18.84 -18.35 12.20
C LYS A 13 -19.37 -17.90 10.84
N VAL A 14 -20.42 -18.58 10.35
CA VAL A 14 -21.11 -18.22 9.11
C VAL A 14 -21.86 -16.90 9.28
N LEU A 15 -22.50 -16.67 10.44
CA LEU A 15 -23.24 -15.43 10.70
C LEU A 15 -22.35 -14.19 10.87
N THR A 16 -21.09 -14.36 11.27
CA THR A 16 -20.11 -13.28 11.43
C THR A 16 -19.36 -12.93 10.15
N ASP A 17 -19.60 -13.65 9.05
CA ASP A 17 -18.93 -13.40 7.78
C ASP A 17 -19.46 -12.08 7.16
N PRO A 18 -18.62 -11.05 6.95
CA PRO A 18 -19.06 -9.74 6.47
C PRO A 18 -19.75 -9.82 5.10
N GLU A 19 -19.32 -10.72 4.21
CA GLU A 19 -19.98 -10.91 2.92
C GLU A 19 -21.40 -11.45 3.10
N LEU A 20 -21.60 -12.40 4.02
CA LEU A 20 -22.93 -12.95 4.27
C LEU A 20 -23.83 -11.94 4.98
N LEU A 21 -23.29 -11.19 5.95
CA LEU A 21 -24.01 -10.12 6.64
C LEU A 21 -24.53 -9.08 5.64
N TYR A 22 -23.70 -8.68 4.67
CA TYR A 22 -24.10 -7.77 3.60
C TYR A 22 -25.33 -8.28 2.82
N HIS A 23 -25.25 -9.52 2.31
CA HIS A 23 -26.37 -10.12 1.56
C HIS A 23 -27.61 -10.36 2.43
N SER A 24 -27.43 -10.65 3.72
CA SER A 24 -28.52 -10.84 4.68
C SER A 24 -29.25 -9.52 4.96
N VAL A 25 -28.50 -8.43 5.16
CA VAL A 25 -29.05 -7.08 5.32
C VAL A 25 -29.79 -6.64 4.04
N TYR A 26 -29.23 -6.93 2.86
CA TYR A 26 -29.89 -6.66 1.58
C TYR A 26 -31.26 -7.37 1.48
N LEU A 27 -31.34 -8.65 1.85
CA LEU A 27 -32.61 -9.39 1.89
C LEU A 27 -33.61 -8.81 2.89
N VAL A 28 -33.14 -8.35 4.05
CA VAL A 28 -34.00 -7.65 5.03
C VAL A 28 -34.57 -6.38 4.42
N PHE A 29 -33.76 -5.55 3.76
CA PHE A 29 -34.25 -4.34 3.08
C PHE A 29 -35.24 -4.63 1.95
N CYS A 30 -35.04 -5.71 1.19
CA CYS A 30 -36.02 -6.18 0.20
C CYS A 30 -37.36 -6.54 0.86
N PHE A 31 -37.34 -7.28 1.97
CA PHE A 31 -38.55 -7.65 2.70
C PHE A 31 -39.26 -6.40 3.27
N CYS A 32 -38.52 -5.48 3.87
CA CYS A 32 -39.04 -4.19 4.34
C CYS A 32 -39.66 -3.35 3.21
N GLY A 33 -39.08 -3.40 2.00
CA GLY A 33 -39.60 -2.73 0.81
C GLY A 33 -40.96 -3.25 0.37
N ILE A 34 -41.19 -4.56 0.53
CA ILE A 34 -42.47 -5.21 0.21
C ILE A 34 -43.50 -5.00 1.33
N CYS A 35 -43.09 -5.11 2.59
CA CYS A 35 -44.01 -5.12 3.74
C CYS A 35 -44.38 -3.73 4.29
N TRP A 36 -43.48 -2.75 4.21
CA TRP A 36 -43.69 -1.43 4.83
C TRP A 36 -43.82 -0.30 3.82
N HIS A 37 -42.78 -0.04 3.02
CA HIS A 37 -42.80 1.06 2.06
C HIS A 37 -41.78 0.87 0.92
N PRO A 38 -42.13 1.23 -0.34
CA PRO A 38 -41.19 1.18 -1.47
C PRO A 38 -39.89 1.99 -1.33
N PHE A 39 -39.76 2.87 -0.32
CA PHE A 39 -38.56 3.70 -0.13
C PHE A 39 -37.33 2.85 0.20
N PHE A 40 -37.51 1.68 0.82
CA PHE A 40 -36.39 0.79 1.12
C PHE A 40 -35.72 0.23 -0.13
N PHE A 41 -36.41 0.19 -1.28
CA PHE A 41 -35.78 -0.17 -2.56
C PHE A 41 -34.74 0.87 -3.02
N SER A 42 -34.83 2.12 -2.57
CA SER A 42 -33.83 3.14 -2.92
C SER A 42 -32.47 2.85 -2.29
N VAL A 43 -32.45 2.29 -1.08
CA VAL A 43 -31.21 1.90 -0.37
C VAL A 43 -30.49 0.76 -1.09
N LEU A 44 -31.23 -0.14 -1.75
CA LEU A 44 -30.65 -1.24 -2.53
C LEU A 44 -29.82 -0.75 -3.72
N LEU A 45 -30.05 0.49 -4.20
CA LEU A 45 -29.25 1.08 -5.27
C LEU A 45 -27.81 1.38 -4.84
N LEU A 46 -27.55 1.51 -3.53
CA LEU A 46 -26.19 1.68 -3.00
C LEU A 46 -25.30 0.45 -3.25
N ASP A 47 -25.88 -0.70 -3.63
CA ASP A 47 -25.14 -1.90 -4.00
C ASP A 47 -24.15 -1.68 -5.16
N ILE A 48 -24.41 -0.68 -6.03
CA ILE A 48 -23.48 -0.31 -7.10
C ILE A 48 -22.07 0.00 -6.58
N VAL A 49 -21.95 0.56 -5.37
CA VAL A 49 -20.68 0.90 -4.73
C VAL A 49 -19.89 -0.35 -4.34
N TYR A 50 -20.57 -1.42 -3.93
CA TYR A 50 -19.93 -2.68 -3.56
C TYR A 50 -19.58 -3.53 -4.79
N ARG A 51 -20.42 -3.47 -5.83
CA ARG A 51 -20.25 -4.25 -7.06
C ARG A 51 -19.11 -3.75 -7.94
N GLU A 52 -18.83 -2.44 -7.91
CA GLU A 52 -17.82 -1.80 -8.75
C GLU A 52 -16.53 -1.53 -7.96
N GLU A 53 -15.44 -2.20 -8.31
CA GLU A 53 -14.15 -2.07 -7.60
C GLU A 53 -13.60 -0.64 -7.63
N THR A 54 -13.86 0.11 -8.70
CA THR A 54 -13.39 1.50 -8.83
C THR A 54 -14.06 2.42 -7.82
N LEU A 55 -15.37 2.31 -7.62
CA LEU A 55 -16.12 3.09 -6.62
C LEU A 55 -15.75 2.69 -5.19
N LEU A 56 -15.53 1.39 -4.94
CA LEU A 56 -15.07 0.91 -3.65
C LEU A 56 -13.70 1.51 -3.30
N ASN A 57 -12.79 1.63 -4.27
CA ASN A 57 -11.49 2.26 -4.07
C ASN A 57 -11.61 3.76 -3.74
N VAL A 58 -12.57 4.48 -4.34
CA VAL A 58 -12.87 5.88 -3.98
C VAL A 58 -13.42 5.98 -2.56
N MET A 59 -14.33 5.09 -2.15
CA MET A 59 -14.79 5.06 -0.76
C MET A 59 -13.68 4.68 0.22
N ARG A 60 -12.74 3.82 -0.22
CA ARG A 60 -11.59 3.40 0.57
C ARG A 60 -10.61 4.53 0.83
N SER A 61 -10.48 5.52 -0.06
CA SER A 61 -9.61 6.68 0.20
C SER A 61 -10.10 7.47 1.41
N VAL A 62 -11.40 7.72 1.50
CA VAL A 62 -12.01 8.44 2.64
C VAL A 62 -11.96 7.59 3.92
N THR A 63 -12.23 6.30 3.83
CA THR A 63 -12.33 5.43 5.03
C THR A 63 -10.98 4.99 5.61
N ARG A 64 -9.92 4.89 4.80
CA ARG A 64 -8.59 4.44 5.26
C ARG A 64 -7.97 5.38 6.29
N ASN A 65 -7.98 6.69 6.05
CA ASN A 65 -7.54 7.70 7.01
C ASN A 65 -8.73 8.40 7.68
N GLY A 66 -9.85 7.69 7.85
CA GLY A 66 -11.09 8.25 8.41
C GLY A 66 -10.90 8.84 9.82
N ARG A 67 -9.95 8.32 10.61
CA ARG A 67 -9.58 8.90 11.91
C ARG A 67 -9.07 10.34 11.77
N SER A 68 -8.19 10.60 10.81
CA SER A 68 -7.61 11.93 10.59
C SER A 68 -8.69 12.90 10.11
N ILE A 69 -9.55 12.46 9.18
CA ILE A 69 -10.69 13.26 8.70
C ILE A 69 -11.65 13.59 9.85
N LEU A 70 -11.97 12.61 10.70
CA LEU A 70 -12.82 12.82 11.87
C LEU A 70 -12.20 13.80 12.87
N LEU A 71 -10.89 13.68 13.15
CA LEU A 71 -10.18 14.62 14.03
C LEU A 71 -10.18 16.04 13.45
N THR A 72 -9.97 16.20 12.14
CA THR A 72 -10.06 17.50 11.47
C THR A 72 -11.49 18.06 11.50
N ALA A 73 -12.51 17.23 11.33
CA ALA A 73 -13.91 17.66 11.44
C ALA A 73 -14.26 18.09 12.87
N VAL A 74 -13.74 17.39 13.89
CA VAL A 74 -13.86 17.79 15.30
C VAL A 74 -13.13 19.12 15.55
N LEU A 75 -11.93 19.30 15.01
CA LEU A 75 -11.22 20.58 15.08
C LEU A 75 -12.02 21.71 14.41
N ALA A 76 -12.62 21.45 13.24
CA ALA A 76 -13.50 22.39 12.56
C ALA A 76 -14.69 22.79 13.44
N LEU A 77 -15.33 21.80 14.06
CA LEU A 77 -16.46 22.01 14.98
C LEU A 77 -16.06 22.85 16.19
N VAL A 78 -14.90 22.58 16.80
CA VAL A 78 -14.36 23.35 17.93
C VAL A 78 -14.06 24.80 17.52
N LEU A 79 -13.47 25.02 16.34
CA LEU A 79 -13.20 26.37 15.84
C LEU A 79 -14.51 27.12 15.56
N VAL A 80 -15.46 26.51 14.86
CA VAL A 80 -16.79 27.07 14.62
C VAL A 80 -17.49 27.40 15.94
N TYR A 81 -17.38 26.54 16.95
CA TYR A 81 -17.92 26.77 18.28
C TYR A 81 -17.30 28.01 18.95
N MET A 82 -15.98 28.17 18.89
CA MET A 82 -15.29 29.35 19.43
C MET A 82 -15.73 30.64 18.73
N PHE A 83 -15.81 30.63 17.39
CA PHE A 83 -16.33 31.77 16.63
C PHE A 83 -17.79 32.06 16.98
N SER A 84 -18.62 31.03 17.18
CA SER A 84 -20.03 31.19 17.56
C SER A 84 -20.21 31.84 18.94
N ILE A 85 -19.35 31.54 19.92
CA ILE A 85 -19.36 32.21 21.23
C ILE A 85 -19.03 33.70 21.08
N VAL A 86 -17.98 34.02 20.31
CA VAL A 86 -17.59 35.42 20.05
C VAL A 86 -18.70 36.16 19.31
N GLY A 87 -19.31 35.53 18.30
CA GLY A 87 -20.47 36.05 17.59
C GLY A 87 -21.67 36.30 18.50
N TYR A 88 -21.97 35.37 19.41
CA TYR A 88 -23.06 35.50 20.38
C TYR A 88 -22.80 36.61 21.41
N MET A 89 -21.56 36.80 21.86
CA MET A 89 -21.24 37.82 22.87
C MET A 89 -21.21 39.24 22.32
N PHE A 90 -20.68 39.44 21.10
CA PHE A 90 -20.44 40.79 20.55
C PHE A 90 -21.37 41.18 19.41
N PHE A 91 -21.91 40.21 18.66
CA PHE A 91 -22.63 40.45 17.40
C PHE A 91 -24.02 39.79 17.36
N ARG A 92 -24.61 39.47 18.51
CA ARG A 92 -25.91 38.77 18.62
C ARG A 92 -27.00 39.38 17.75
N ASP A 93 -27.15 40.71 17.80
CA ASP A 93 -28.20 41.44 17.08
C ASP A 93 -27.96 41.53 15.56
N HIS A 94 -26.77 41.15 15.08
CA HIS A 94 -26.40 41.25 13.67
C HIS A 94 -26.73 39.98 12.87
N PHE A 95 -27.09 38.88 13.53
CA PHE A 95 -27.51 37.63 12.90
C PHE A 95 -28.97 37.71 12.45
N LEU A 96 -29.17 38.22 11.23
CA LEU A 96 -30.48 38.36 10.59
C LEU A 96 -30.54 37.45 9.36
N VAL A 97 -31.22 36.32 9.49
CA VAL A 97 -31.37 35.34 8.40
C VAL A 97 -32.65 35.65 7.62
N ALA A 98 -32.60 35.71 6.29
CA ALA A 98 -33.81 35.84 5.48
C ALA A 98 -34.67 34.57 5.58
N VAL A 99 -35.96 34.73 5.84
CA VAL A 99 -36.92 33.63 6.02
C VAL A 99 -38.15 33.91 5.16
N ASP A 100 -38.54 32.93 4.36
CA ASP A 100 -39.80 33.01 3.60
C ASP A 100 -40.98 32.66 4.50
N ARG A 101 -42.10 33.39 4.34
CA ARG A 101 -43.38 32.98 4.94
C ARG A 101 -43.92 31.81 4.12
N LEU A 102 -44.31 30.73 4.79
CA LEU A 102 -45.07 29.67 4.16
C LEU A 102 -46.54 30.11 4.12
N ASP A 103 -47.15 30.11 2.95
CA ASP A 103 -48.51 30.62 2.68
C ASP A 103 -49.65 29.75 3.29
N ASP A 104 -49.41 29.04 4.40
CA ASP A 104 -50.45 28.28 5.11
C ASP A 104 -51.16 29.10 6.23
N ASP A 105 -50.76 30.36 6.44
CA ASP A 105 -51.47 31.32 7.29
C ASP A 105 -52.05 32.46 6.45
N ASP A 106 -53.16 32.18 5.74
CA ASP A 106 -54.15 33.18 5.32
C ASP A 106 -54.83 33.77 6.57
N ASP A 107 -54.06 34.45 7.44
CA ASP A 107 -54.58 35.28 8.52
C ASP A 107 -54.59 36.74 8.01
N PRO A 108 -55.77 37.33 7.75
CA PRO A 108 -55.93 38.64 7.10
C PRO A 108 -55.57 39.83 8.02
N ARG A 109 -54.55 39.69 8.87
CA ARG A 109 -54.12 40.70 9.86
C ARG A 109 -52.88 41.50 9.46
N PHE A 110 -52.35 41.31 8.25
CA PHE A 110 -51.17 42.04 7.80
C PHE A 110 -51.32 42.52 6.36
N GLU A 111 -52.23 43.46 6.12
CA GLU A 111 -52.07 44.41 5.00
C GLU A 111 -51.20 45.59 5.50
N PRO A 112 -50.04 45.89 4.87
CA PRO A 112 -49.17 46.96 5.34
C PRO A 112 -49.58 48.37 4.90
N ASP A 113 -50.61 48.55 4.08
CA ASP A 113 -50.91 49.85 3.47
C ASP A 113 -52.41 50.21 3.52
N ALA A 114 -52.88 50.66 4.67
CA ALA A 114 -54.12 51.45 4.76
C ALA A 114 -54.10 52.35 6.01
N CYS A 115 -53.40 53.48 5.94
CA CYS A 115 -53.54 54.57 6.90
C CYS A 115 -54.06 55.81 6.18
N GLU A 116 -55.34 55.82 5.83
CA GLU A 116 -56.11 57.04 5.61
C GLU A 116 -57.50 56.89 6.26
N GLY A 117 -57.86 57.83 7.13
CA GLY A 117 -59.26 58.07 7.49
C GLY A 117 -59.66 57.72 8.93
N ALA A 118 -59.65 58.75 9.76
CA ALA A 118 -60.57 59.04 10.87
C ALA A 118 -61.59 57.97 11.32
N GLY A 119 -61.47 57.59 12.61
CA GLY A 119 -62.61 57.37 13.51
C GLY A 119 -63.37 56.05 13.36
N ASP A 120 -62.92 55.00 14.06
CA ASP A 120 -63.73 53.79 14.27
C ASP A 120 -63.51 53.21 15.70
N PRO A 121 -64.55 52.86 16.49
CA PRO A 121 -64.40 52.32 17.84
C PRO A 121 -63.81 50.90 17.93
N SER A 122 -63.31 50.35 16.82
CA SER A 122 -62.74 48.99 16.74
C SER A 122 -61.38 48.81 17.44
N ALA A 123 -60.82 49.89 18.01
CA ALA A 123 -59.64 49.85 18.89
C ALA A 123 -59.78 48.93 20.12
N LYS A 124 -61.00 48.42 20.42
CA LYS A 124 -61.23 47.43 21.48
C LYS A 124 -60.79 46.00 21.12
N TYR A 125 -60.59 45.68 19.85
CA TYR A 125 -60.07 44.37 19.42
C TYR A 125 -58.55 44.35 19.22
N ALA A 126 -57.88 45.49 19.34
CA ALA A 126 -56.41 45.58 19.35
C ALA A 126 -55.76 45.02 20.63
N ALA A 127 -56.55 44.60 21.63
CA ALA A 127 -56.06 44.00 22.87
C ALA A 127 -55.73 42.50 22.76
N GLY A 128 -55.88 41.88 21.57
CA GLY A 128 -55.63 40.45 21.35
C GLY A 128 -54.29 40.12 20.67
N ALA A 129 -53.56 41.12 20.16
CA ALA A 129 -52.30 40.91 19.42
C ALA A 129 -51.06 40.77 20.33
N GLN A 130 -51.24 40.26 21.55
CA GLN A 130 -50.15 40.00 22.50
C GLN A 130 -49.55 38.60 22.27
N TRP A 131 -49.18 38.26 21.02
CA TRP A 131 -48.51 36.99 20.73
C TRP A 131 -47.20 37.23 19.97
N ARG A 132 -46.11 37.34 20.75
CA ARG A 132 -44.71 36.98 20.41
C ARG A 132 -43.99 37.72 19.25
N ALA A 133 -44.12 39.04 19.11
CA ALA A 133 -43.24 39.80 18.20
C ALA A 133 -41.99 40.37 18.93
N PRO A 134 -40.86 39.65 18.91
CA PRO A 134 -39.57 40.33 18.70
C PRO A 134 -38.63 39.61 17.71
N ARG A 135 -39.03 38.49 17.09
CA ARG A 135 -38.14 37.65 16.29
C ARG A 135 -38.01 38.03 14.81
N LEU A 136 -39.04 38.60 14.20
CA LEU A 136 -39.07 38.90 12.77
C LEU A 136 -38.90 40.41 12.53
N VAL A 137 -37.99 40.77 11.63
CA VAL A 137 -37.65 42.13 11.22
C VAL A 137 -37.80 42.22 9.70
N SER A 138 -38.63 43.14 9.20
CA SER A 138 -38.70 43.42 7.76
C SER A 138 -37.62 44.43 7.39
N VAL A 139 -36.70 44.06 6.49
CA VAL A 139 -35.62 44.93 5.99
C VAL A 139 -35.69 44.95 4.48
N GLY A 140 -36.11 46.08 3.89
CA GLY A 140 -36.13 46.26 2.44
C GLY A 140 -37.17 45.41 1.69
N GLY A 141 -38.24 44.98 2.35
CA GLY A 141 -39.27 44.11 1.77
C GLY A 141 -39.06 42.61 2.02
N GLU A 142 -37.89 42.21 2.53
CA GLU A 142 -37.60 40.83 2.95
C GLU A 142 -37.81 40.65 4.44
N LEU A 143 -38.45 39.54 4.81
CA LEU A 143 -38.63 39.12 6.19
C LEU A 143 -37.34 38.45 6.70
N ARG A 144 -36.79 38.95 7.81
CA ARG A 144 -35.58 38.39 8.44
C ARG A 144 -35.84 37.97 9.86
N GLU A 145 -35.34 36.81 10.27
CA GLU A 145 -35.42 36.31 11.64
C GLU A 145 -34.09 36.45 12.39
N ARG A 146 -34.18 36.81 13.69
CA ARG A 146 -33.05 36.81 14.62
C ARG A 146 -32.66 35.38 15.02
N SER A 147 -31.67 34.82 14.34
CA SER A 147 -31.28 33.41 14.51
C SER A 147 -30.34 33.12 15.69
N CYS A 148 -29.75 34.14 16.33
CA CYS A 148 -28.73 33.98 17.39
C CYS A 148 -29.24 34.33 18.80
N ASP A 149 -30.52 34.07 19.13
CA ASP A 149 -31.07 34.37 20.47
C ASP A 149 -30.53 33.45 21.59
N SER A 150 -30.17 32.21 21.24
CA SER A 150 -29.53 31.25 22.13
C SER A 150 -28.19 30.81 21.56
N LEU A 151 -27.25 30.44 22.43
CA LEU A 151 -25.92 29.98 22.01
C LEU A 151 -26.02 28.77 21.07
N ILE A 152 -26.92 27.83 21.35
CA ILE A 152 -27.12 26.63 20.52
C ILE A 152 -27.61 27.01 19.12
N MET A 153 -28.62 27.88 19.01
CA MET A 153 -29.10 28.34 17.71
C MET A 153 -27.99 29.08 16.96
N CYS A 154 -27.21 29.91 17.65
CA CYS A 154 -26.09 30.62 17.02
C CYS A 154 -25.01 29.69 16.46
N ILE A 155 -24.70 28.59 17.16
CA ILE A 155 -23.77 27.55 16.68
C ILE A 155 -24.36 26.86 15.44
N VAL A 156 -25.63 26.46 15.49
CA VAL A 156 -26.30 25.79 14.35
C VAL A 156 -26.38 26.71 13.13
N THR A 157 -26.73 27.98 13.32
CA THR A 157 -26.75 29.00 12.27
C THR A 157 -25.36 29.20 11.66
N THR A 158 -24.32 29.33 12.49
CA THR A 158 -22.94 29.50 12.03
C THR A 158 -22.42 28.26 11.29
N LEU A 159 -22.74 27.05 11.78
CA LEU A 159 -22.35 25.79 11.15
C LEU A 159 -23.05 25.60 9.80
N ASN A 160 -24.37 25.76 9.75
CA ASN A 160 -25.16 25.48 8.56
C ASN A 160 -24.95 26.54 7.47
N GLN A 161 -25.07 27.82 7.83
CA GLN A 161 -25.04 28.90 6.84
C GLN A 161 -23.61 29.41 6.64
N GLY A 162 -22.81 29.53 7.72
CA GLY A 162 -21.45 30.04 7.63
C GLY A 162 -20.47 29.11 6.89
N LEU A 163 -20.61 27.79 7.01
CA LEU A 163 -19.76 26.84 6.25
C LEU A 163 -20.26 26.60 4.82
N ARG A 164 -21.58 26.64 4.59
CA ARG A 164 -22.20 26.24 3.31
C ARG A 164 -22.22 27.35 2.27
N ASN A 165 -22.34 28.62 2.68
CA ASN A 165 -22.51 29.75 1.76
C ASN A 165 -21.21 30.19 1.04
N GLY A 166 -20.08 29.51 1.27
CA GLY A 166 -18.84 29.71 0.51
C GLY A 166 -18.04 30.98 0.87
N GLY A 167 -18.70 32.12 1.10
CA GLY A 167 -18.08 33.39 1.54
C GLY A 167 -17.88 33.53 3.05
N GLY A 168 -18.29 32.52 3.82
CA GLY A 168 -18.16 32.50 5.28
C GLY A 168 -19.37 33.11 5.99
N ILE A 169 -19.20 33.43 7.28
CA ILE A 169 -20.28 33.95 8.12
C ILE A 169 -20.64 35.42 7.79
N GLY A 170 -19.75 36.15 7.11
CA GLY A 170 -19.92 37.55 6.72
C GLY A 170 -21.18 37.82 5.90
N ASP A 171 -21.57 36.88 5.04
CA ASP A 171 -22.69 37.02 4.10
C ASP A 171 -24.07 36.92 4.79
N ILE A 172 -24.13 36.34 5.99
CA ILE A 172 -25.40 36.16 6.73
C ILE A 172 -25.65 37.32 7.69
N LEU A 173 -24.59 37.93 8.21
CA LEU A 173 -24.76 39.05 9.12
C LEU A 173 -25.08 40.32 8.34
N ARG A 174 -25.80 41.23 9.00
CA ARG A 174 -26.06 42.56 8.46
C ARG A 174 -24.74 43.28 8.14
N ALA A 175 -24.65 43.86 6.94
CA ALA A 175 -23.54 44.74 6.57
C ALA A 175 -23.44 45.92 7.56
N PRO A 176 -22.31 46.07 8.28
CA PRO A 176 -22.13 47.16 9.24
C PRO A 176 -21.93 48.49 8.50
N ALA A 177 -22.42 49.59 9.07
CA ALA A 177 -22.13 50.91 8.53
C ALA A 177 -20.71 51.37 8.95
N SER A 178 -20.06 52.19 8.13
CA SER A 178 -18.66 52.64 8.35
C SER A 178 -18.47 53.49 9.61
N PHE A 179 -19.54 54.07 10.16
CA PHE A 179 -19.51 54.90 11.37
C PHE A 179 -19.68 54.09 12.67
N GLU A 180 -19.98 52.80 12.59
CA GLU A 180 -20.15 51.96 13.78
C GLU A 180 -18.80 51.69 14.45
N PRO A 181 -18.68 51.82 15.79
CA PRO A 181 -17.40 51.68 16.49
C PRO A 181 -16.80 50.27 16.37
N LEU A 182 -17.62 49.27 16.08
CA LEU A 182 -17.23 47.86 15.92
C LEU A 182 -16.99 47.46 14.45
N PHE A 183 -16.99 48.39 13.50
CA PHE A 183 -16.81 48.10 12.07
C PHE A 183 -15.51 47.33 11.79
N VAL A 184 -14.38 47.80 12.31
CA VAL A 184 -13.06 47.16 12.07
C VAL A 184 -13.01 45.77 12.71
N ALA A 185 -13.50 45.64 13.95
CA ALA A 185 -13.55 44.36 14.64
C ALA A 185 -14.44 43.34 13.90
N ARG A 186 -15.54 43.81 13.30
CA ARG A 186 -16.44 42.99 12.48
C ARG A 186 -15.76 42.48 11.21
N VAL A 187 -15.08 43.35 10.47
CA VAL A 187 -14.34 42.97 9.25
C VAL A 187 -13.24 41.95 9.57
N VAL A 188 -12.48 42.17 10.65
CA VAL A 188 -11.44 41.22 11.09
C VAL A 188 -12.05 39.87 11.47
N TYR A 189 -13.17 39.86 12.17
CA TYR A 189 -13.89 38.62 12.52
C TYR A 189 -14.30 37.83 11.27
N ASP A 190 -14.86 38.49 10.26
CA ASP A 190 -15.28 37.83 9.01
C ASP A 190 -14.11 37.28 8.20
N LEU A 191 -13.04 38.07 8.06
CA LEU A 191 -11.83 37.63 7.35
C LEU A 191 -11.13 36.47 8.06
N LEU A 192 -11.07 36.50 9.40
CA LEU A 192 -10.51 35.40 10.19
C LEU A 192 -11.35 34.13 10.06
N PHE A 193 -12.68 34.24 10.12
CA PHE A 193 -13.55 33.08 9.92
C PHE A 193 -13.36 32.48 8.52
N PHE A 194 -13.37 33.32 7.48
CA PHE A 194 -13.19 32.88 6.10
C PHE A 194 -11.83 32.20 5.88
N PHE A 195 -10.73 32.83 6.28
CA PHE A 195 -9.40 32.27 6.06
C PHE A 195 -9.15 31.02 6.90
N VAL A 196 -9.49 31.03 8.19
CA VAL A 196 -9.19 29.91 9.09
C VAL A 196 -10.14 28.74 8.83
N VAL A 197 -11.45 28.97 8.81
CA VAL A 197 -12.43 27.87 8.79
C VAL A 197 -12.68 27.37 7.37
N ILE A 198 -12.87 28.27 6.41
CA ILE A 198 -13.15 27.87 5.02
C ILE A 198 -11.86 27.51 4.29
N ILE A 199 -10.89 28.43 4.22
CA ILE A 199 -9.69 28.20 3.41
C ILE A 199 -8.75 27.17 4.03
N ILE A 200 -8.44 27.25 5.32
CA ILE A 200 -7.49 26.30 5.93
C ILE A 200 -8.19 24.98 6.24
N VAL A 201 -9.24 24.99 7.08
CA VAL A 201 -9.79 23.74 7.64
C VAL A 201 -10.51 22.89 6.59
N LEU A 202 -11.35 23.48 5.74
CA LEU A 202 -12.07 22.72 4.72
C LEU A 202 -11.12 22.14 3.65
N ASN A 203 -10.12 22.91 3.22
CA ASN A 203 -9.11 22.41 2.28
C ASN A 203 -8.16 21.39 2.93
N LEU A 204 -7.96 21.43 4.25
CA LEU A 204 -7.21 20.38 4.96
C LEU A 204 -7.95 19.03 4.86
N ILE A 205 -9.28 19.02 5.00
CA ILE A 205 -10.09 17.79 4.82
C ILE A 205 -9.90 17.23 3.41
N PHE A 206 -10.06 18.07 2.37
CA PHE A 206 -9.82 17.63 0.98
C PHE A 206 -8.36 17.23 0.75
N GLY A 207 -7.40 17.92 1.35
CA GLY A 207 -5.97 17.60 1.29
C GLY A 207 -5.67 16.20 1.81
N VAL A 208 -6.23 15.82 2.96
CA VAL A 208 -6.09 14.46 3.52
C VAL A 208 -6.72 13.42 2.59
N ILE A 209 -7.86 13.71 1.98
CA ILE A 209 -8.50 12.80 1.02
C ILE A 209 -7.62 12.62 -0.24
N ILE A 210 -7.05 13.70 -0.78
CA ILE A 210 -6.16 13.63 -1.96
C ILE A 210 -4.90 12.83 -1.64
N ASP A 211 -4.31 13.03 -0.46
CA ASP A 211 -3.13 12.29 0.01
C ASP A 211 -3.42 10.79 0.10
N THR A 212 -4.54 10.42 0.73
CA THR A 212 -4.96 9.01 0.82
C THR A 212 -5.21 8.36 -0.55
N PHE A 213 -5.69 9.14 -1.51
CA PHE A 213 -5.94 8.66 -2.87
C PHE A 213 -4.61 8.41 -3.60
N ALA A 214 -3.62 9.29 -3.41
CA ALA A 214 -2.28 9.09 -3.92
C ALA A 214 -1.61 7.85 -3.31
N ASP A 215 -1.76 7.63 -2.00
CA ASP A 215 -1.25 6.45 -1.30
C ASP A 215 -1.87 5.13 -1.79
N LEU A 216 -3.20 5.09 -1.96
CA LEU A 216 -3.86 3.89 -2.48
C LEU A 216 -3.40 3.57 -3.90
N ARG A 217 -3.16 4.60 -4.72
CA ARG A 217 -2.64 4.43 -6.07
C ARG A 217 -1.21 3.90 -6.07
N SER A 218 -0.33 4.48 -5.26
CA SER A 218 1.07 4.05 -5.18
C SER A 218 1.20 2.62 -4.65
N GLU A 219 0.40 2.25 -3.63
CA GLU A 219 0.36 0.89 -3.09
C GLU A 219 -0.13 -0.13 -4.14
N LYS A 220 -1.20 0.19 -4.88
CA LYS A 220 -1.69 -0.68 -5.97
C LYS A 220 -0.63 -0.86 -7.04
N GLN A 221 0.00 0.22 -7.48
CA GLN A 221 1.08 0.18 -8.47
C GLN A 221 2.28 -0.63 -7.97
N GLN A 222 2.69 -0.47 -6.70
CA GLN A 222 3.78 -1.24 -6.11
C GLN A 222 3.45 -2.74 -6.03
N LYS A 223 2.23 -3.11 -5.64
CA LYS A 223 1.80 -4.52 -5.62
C LYS A 223 1.82 -5.13 -7.02
N GLU A 224 1.31 -4.42 -8.03
CA GLU A 224 1.36 -4.88 -9.41
C GLU A 224 2.80 -5.01 -9.94
N LEU A 225 3.67 -4.08 -9.57
CA LEU A 225 5.09 -4.12 -9.91
C LEU A 225 5.77 -5.37 -9.31
N ILE A 226 5.54 -5.62 -8.01
CA ILE A 226 6.10 -6.79 -7.31
C ILE A 226 5.58 -8.07 -7.93
N LEU A 227 4.27 -8.18 -8.20
CA LEU A 227 3.67 -9.37 -8.81
C LEU A 227 4.23 -9.67 -10.20
N LYS A 228 4.55 -8.64 -10.99
CA LYS A 228 5.11 -8.81 -12.35
C LYS A 228 6.60 -9.10 -12.37
N ASN A 229 7.34 -8.55 -11.40
CA ASN A 229 8.81 -8.59 -11.42
C ASN A 229 9.41 -9.58 -10.43
N HIS A 230 8.68 -10.07 -9.43
CA HIS A 230 9.18 -11.05 -8.48
C HIS A 230 8.46 -12.39 -8.62
N CYS A 231 9.20 -13.48 -8.52
CA CYS A 231 8.61 -14.82 -8.43
C CYS A 231 7.91 -15.01 -7.08
N PHE A 232 6.67 -15.50 -7.09
CA PHE A 232 5.85 -15.71 -5.88
C PHE A 232 6.47 -16.70 -4.88
N ILE A 233 7.21 -17.72 -5.36
CA ILE A 233 7.76 -18.77 -4.50
C ILE A 233 9.13 -18.39 -3.96
N CYS A 234 10.08 -18.07 -4.83
CA CYS A 234 11.48 -17.82 -4.42
C CYS A 234 11.81 -16.36 -4.13
N GLY A 235 10.97 -15.41 -4.54
CA GLY A 235 11.20 -13.97 -4.34
C GLY A 235 12.27 -13.36 -5.24
N LEU A 236 12.85 -14.12 -6.17
CA LEU A 236 13.85 -13.59 -7.11
C LEU A 236 13.22 -12.59 -8.07
N ASN A 237 13.98 -11.54 -8.36
CA ASN A 237 13.65 -10.54 -9.36
C ASN A 237 13.76 -11.11 -10.77
N ARG A 238 12.94 -10.59 -11.69
CA ARG A 238 12.99 -10.86 -13.13
C ARG A 238 14.38 -10.64 -13.70
N SER A 239 15.08 -9.60 -13.23
CA SER A 239 16.44 -9.27 -13.66
C SER A 239 17.48 -10.34 -13.34
N ALA A 240 17.25 -11.24 -12.38
CA ALA A 240 18.16 -12.34 -12.08
C ALA A 240 18.22 -13.40 -13.19
N PHE A 241 17.20 -13.44 -14.04
CA PHE A 241 17.07 -14.37 -15.16
C PHE A 241 17.44 -13.73 -16.50
N ASP A 242 17.76 -12.44 -16.52
CA ASP A 242 18.28 -11.77 -17.71
C ASP A 242 19.65 -12.37 -18.06
N ASN A 243 19.90 -12.65 -19.33
CA ASN A 243 21.11 -13.30 -19.84
C ASN A 243 21.37 -14.73 -19.31
N LYS A 244 20.32 -15.43 -18.86
CA LYS A 244 20.37 -16.87 -18.52
C LYS A 244 19.62 -17.69 -19.56
N THR A 245 19.86 -19.00 -19.54
CA THR A 245 19.24 -19.95 -20.48
C THR A 245 17.73 -20.11 -20.26
N VAL A 246 17.27 -19.89 -19.02
CA VAL A 246 15.87 -19.97 -18.62
C VAL A 246 15.31 -18.56 -18.44
N SER A 247 14.20 -18.26 -19.12
CA SER A 247 13.50 -16.98 -18.99
C SER A 247 12.66 -16.94 -17.70
N PHE A 248 12.34 -15.73 -17.25
CA PHE A 248 11.48 -15.55 -16.07
C PHE A 248 10.09 -16.17 -16.27
N GLU A 249 9.50 -16.06 -17.47
CA GLU A 249 8.21 -16.64 -17.79
C GLU A 249 8.21 -18.18 -17.74
N GLU A 250 9.32 -18.81 -18.14
CA GLU A 250 9.48 -20.25 -18.03
C GLU A 250 9.66 -20.65 -16.56
N HIS A 251 10.50 -19.94 -15.83
CA HIS A 251 10.73 -20.15 -14.40
C HIS A 251 9.43 -20.16 -13.57
N ILE A 252 8.51 -19.21 -13.80
CA ILE A 252 7.24 -19.16 -13.05
C ILE A 252 6.23 -20.23 -13.49
N LYS A 253 6.33 -20.75 -14.72
CA LYS A 253 5.37 -21.71 -15.28
C LYS A 253 5.75 -23.16 -15.03
N SER A 254 7.02 -23.51 -15.20
CA SER A 254 7.51 -24.89 -15.09
C SER A 254 8.23 -25.17 -13.77
N GLU A 255 9.17 -24.31 -13.35
CA GLU A 255 9.92 -24.53 -12.11
C GLU A 255 9.11 -24.15 -10.85
N HIS A 256 8.61 -22.91 -10.79
CA HIS A 256 7.99 -22.30 -9.61
C HIS A 256 6.52 -21.93 -9.83
N ASN A 257 5.74 -22.91 -10.28
CA ASN A 257 4.28 -22.74 -10.41
C ASN A 257 3.59 -22.88 -9.06
N MET A 258 2.86 -21.84 -8.63
CA MET A 258 2.15 -21.82 -7.34
C MET A 258 1.17 -22.99 -7.15
N TRP A 259 0.53 -23.45 -8.23
CA TRP A 259 -0.47 -24.51 -8.18
C TRP A 259 0.14 -25.89 -7.99
N HIS A 260 1.33 -26.14 -8.54
CA HIS A 260 2.03 -27.40 -8.35
C HIS A 260 2.38 -27.63 -6.87
N TYR A 261 2.76 -26.58 -6.14
CA TYR A 261 2.96 -26.67 -4.69
C TYR A 261 1.67 -27.01 -3.94
N LEU A 262 0.53 -26.43 -4.34
CA LEU A 262 -0.77 -26.76 -3.73
C LEU A 262 -1.16 -28.21 -4.01
N TYR A 263 -1.03 -28.68 -5.24
CA TYR A 263 -1.30 -30.08 -5.60
C TYR A 263 -0.41 -31.05 -4.84
N PHE A 264 0.87 -30.74 -4.68
CA PHE A 264 1.80 -31.55 -3.90
C PHE A 264 1.40 -31.61 -2.42
N MET A 265 1.01 -30.49 -1.81
CA MET A 265 0.53 -30.48 -0.43
C MET A 265 -0.75 -31.32 -0.24
N VAL A 266 -1.68 -31.29 -1.21
CA VAL A 266 -2.89 -32.13 -1.19
C VAL A 266 -2.52 -33.60 -1.35
N LEU A 267 -1.61 -33.94 -2.27
CA LEU A 267 -1.12 -35.30 -2.48
C LEU A 267 -0.53 -35.88 -1.19
N VAL A 268 0.36 -35.15 -0.52
CA VAL A 268 1.01 -35.59 0.73
C VAL A 268 0.00 -35.78 1.88
N ARG A 269 -1.16 -35.11 1.85
CA ARG A 269 -2.23 -35.30 2.85
C ARG A 269 -3.14 -36.49 2.58
N VAL A 270 -3.31 -36.89 1.32
CA VAL A 270 -4.24 -37.96 0.92
C VAL A 270 -3.53 -39.30 0.76
N LYS A 271 -2.27 -39.28 0.33
CA LYS A 271 -1.45 -40.47 0.09
C LYS A 271 -1.10 -41.18 1.41
N ASP A 272 -1.03 -42.51 1.38
CA ASP A 272 -0.71 -43.31 2.55
C ASP A 272 0.75 -43.06 3.01
N PRO A 273 1.01 -42.89 4.32
CA PRO A 273 2.35 -42.64 4.84
C PRO A 273 3.39 -43.74 4.52
N THR A 274 2.95 -44.97 4.27
CA THR A 274 3.85 -46.10 3.93
C THR A 274 4.36 -46.04 2.49
N GLU A 275 3.69 -45.31 1.61
CA GLU A 275 4.05 -45.16 0.20
C GLU A 275 4.83 -43.86 -0.09
N PHE A 276 5.18 -43.11 0.96
CA PHE A 276 5.92 -41.87 0.80
C PHE A 276 7.32 -42.12 0.24
N THR A 277 7.69 -41.32 -0.75
CA THR A 277 9.10 -41.22 -1.15
C THR A 277 9.90 -40.48 -0.07
N GLY A 278 11.24 -40.56 -0.13
CA GLY A 278 12.11 -39.85 0.82
C GLY A 278 11.79 -38.34 0.94
N PRO A 279 11.71 -37.60 -0.19
CA PRO A 279 11.33 -36.18 -0.18
C PRO A 279 9.90 -35.94 0.32
N GLU A 280 8.93 -36.80 -0.01
CA GLU A 280 7.55 -36.69 0.48
C GLU A 280 7.50 -36.85 2.01
N SER A 281 8.21 -37.82 2.56
CA SER A 281 8.31 -38.03 4.02
C SER A 281 8.92 -36.81 4.72
N TYR A 282 9.96 -36.22 4.13
CA TYR A 282 10.57 -34.99 4.64
C TYR A 282 9.55 -33.84 4.64
N VAL A 283 8.88 -33.57 3.53
CA VAL A 283 7.89 -32.49 3.44
C VAL A 283 6.70 -32.75 4.38
N HIS A 284 6.23 -33.99 4.49
CA HIS A 284 5.17 -34.36 5.44
C HIS A 284 5.58 -34.05 6.89
N SER A 285 6.82 -34.37 7.28
CA SER A 285 7.34 -34.04 8.60
C SER A 285 7.40 -32.52 8.83
N MET A 286 7.80 -31.74 7.82
CA MET A 286 7.89 -30.28 7.89
C MET A 286 6.51 -29.63 7.97
N ILE A 287 5.52 -30.14 7.25
CA ILE A 287 4.12 -29.70 7.34
C ILE A 287 3.56 -30.00 8.74
N LYS A 288 3.86 -31.18 9.29
CA LYS A 288 3.43 -31.56 10.65
C LYS A 288 4.04 -30.67 11.73
N THR A 289 5.30 -30.26 11.57
CA THR A 289 5.99 -29.32 12.47
C THR A 289 5.69 -27.85 12.16
N SER A 290 4.87 -27.56 11.14
CA SER A 290 4.58 -26.21 10.64
C SER A 290 5.83 -25.41 10.24
N ASN A 291 6.89 -26.08 9.79
CA ASN A 291 8.10 -25.45 9.27
C ASN A 291 7.99 -25.21 7.75
N LEU A 292 8.23 -23.96 7.32
CA LEU A 292 8.18 -23.51 5.93
C LEU A 292 9.55 -23.49 5.22
N ASP A 293 10.61 -23.95 5.88
CA ASP A 293 11.99 -23.92 5.35
C ASP A 293 12.22 -24.80 4.10
N TRP A 294 11.30 -25.72 3.82
CA TRP A 294 11.37 -26.55 2.62
C TRP A 294 11.05 -25.77 1.33
N PHE A 295 10.43 -24.59 1.41
CA PHE A 295 10.27 -23.70 0.26
C PHE A 295 11.62 -23.05 -0.13
N PRO A 296 11.92 -22.90 -1.44
CA PRO A 296 13.12 -22.22 -1.87
C PRO A 296 13.02 -20.73 -1.57
N ARG A 297 13.99 -20.17 -0.82
CA ARG A 297 14.10 -18.74 -0.53
C ARG A 297 15.29 -18.14 -1.27
N LEU A 298 15.05 -17.15 -2.14
CA LEU A 298 16.07 -16.42 -2.91
C LEU A 298 17.03 -17.34 -3.70
N ARG A 299 16.55 -18.51 -4.14
CA ARG A 299 17.33 -19.50 -4.88
C ARG A 299 16.47 -20.22 -5.92
N ALA A 300 17.09 -20.63 -7.01
CA ALA A 300 16.49 -21.42 -8.09
C ALA A 300 17.54 -22.35 -8.71
N LEU A 301 17.12 -23.53 -9.16
CA LEU A 301 18.00 -24.53 -9.77
C LEU A 301 18.67 -23.98 -11.04
N SER A 302 17.88 -23.33 -11.89
CA SER A 302 18.30 -22.66 -13.12
C SER A 302 19.41 -21.61 -12.94
N LEU A 303 19.56 -21.03 -11.74
CA LEU A 303 20.62 -20.08 -11.43
C LEU A 303 21.87 -20.72 -10.80
N MET A 304 21.75 -21.91 -10.21
CA MET A 304 22.89 -22.61 -9.60
C MET A 304 23.83 -23.23 -10.65
N GLY A 305 23.29 -23.73 -11.77
CA GLY A 305 24.09 -24.36 -12.84
C GLY A 305 25.12 -23.43 -13.49
N GLY A 306 24.95 -22.10 -13.38
CA GLY A 306 25.94 -21.14 -13.90
C GLY A 306 27.19 -20.98 -13.02
N ARG A 307 27.12 -21.27 -11.71
CA ARG A 307 28.26 -21.10 -10.78
C ARG A 307 29.16 -22.32 -10.72
N GLU A 308 28.61 -23.51 -10.91
CA GLU A 308 29.41 -24.74 -10.97
C GLU A 308 30.29 -24.76 -12.21
N GLY A 309 29.84 -24.21 -13.34
CA GLY A 309 30.63 -24.08 -14.57
C GLY A 309 31.85 -23.17 -14.44
N GLU A 310 31.73 -22.00 -13.80
CA GLU A 310 32.86 -21.09 -13.61
C GLU A 310 33.93 -21.66 -12.67
N GLY A 311 33.51 -22.35 -11.59
CA GLY A 311 34.43 -23.01 -10.67
C GLY A 311 35.15 -24.19 -11.32
N SER A 312 34.41 -25.04 -12.04
CA SER A 312 34.98 -26.21 -12.71
C SER A 312 35.85 -25.85 -13.93
N GLU A 313 35.56 -24.76 -14.65
CA GLU A 313 36.46 -24.27 -15.70
C GLU A 313 37.78 -23.71 -15.12
N LEU A 314 37.72 -23.03 -13.97
CA LEU A 314 38.91 -22.55 -13.26
C LEU A 314 39.77 -23.73 -12.73
N GLU A 315 39.12 -24.76 -12.18
CA GLU A 315 39.77 -25.99 -11.72
C GLU A 315 40.40 -26.77 -12.88
N LEU A 316 39.72 -26.87 -14.03
CA LEU A 316 40.27 -27.48 -15.25
C LEU A 316 41.52 -26.76 -15.73
N ARG A 317 41.52 -25.41 -15.74
CA ARG A 317 42.71 -24.63 -16.10
C ARG A 317 43.85 -24.82 -15.09
N ALA A 318 43.54 -24.94 -13.80
CA ALA A 318 44.54 -25.21 -12.76
C ALA A 318 45.16 -26.61 -12.90
N LEU A 319 44.35 -27.63 -13.19
CA LEU A 319 44.81 -29.00 -13.45
C LEU A 319 45.66 -29.09 -14.72
N GLN A 320 45.26 -28.40 -15.80
CA GLN A 320 46.04 -28.31 -17.03
C GLN A 320 47.44 -27.74 -16.76
N ALA A 321 47.54 -26.65 -15.99
CA ALA A 321 48.81 -26.05 -15.62
C ALA A 321 49.69 -26.95 -14.74
N GLN A 322 49.09 -27.80 -13.89
CA GLN A 322 49.83 -28.80 -13.12
C GLN A 322 50.36 -29.94 -14.00
N LEU A 323 49.57 -30.39 -14.98
CA LEU A 323 49.98 -31.42 -15.94
C LEU A 323 51.16 -30.96 -16.78
N ASP A 324 51.14 -29.73 -17.29
CA ASP A 324 52.24 -29.17 -18.08
C ASP A 324 53.55 -29.10 -17.28
N ARG A 325 53.48 -28.73 -15.99
CA ARG A 325 54.64 -28.73 -15.08
C ARG A 325 55.17 -30.14 -14.84
N ALA A 326 54.27 -31.11 -14.64
CA ALA A 326 54.65 -32.50 -14.45
C ALA A 326 55.33 -33.08 -15.71
N GLN A 327 54.79 -32.79 -16.89
CA GLN A 327 55.39 -33.19 -18.17
C GLN A 327 56.79 -32.61 -18.35
N LEU A 328 56.99 -31.33 -18.02
CA LEU A 328 58.29 -30.68 -18.14
C LEU A 328 59.31 -31.24 -17.13
N ALA A 329 58.86 -31.57 -15.91
CA ALA A 329 59.68 -32.28 -14.92
C ALA A 329 60.07 -33.70 -15.36
N VAL A 330 59.15 -34.44 -15.98
CA VAL A 330 59.45 -35.78 -16.53
C VAL A 330 60.44 -35.69 -17.69
N HIS A 331 60.30 -34.71 -18.57
CA HIS A 331 61.22 -34.53 -19.70
C HIS A 331 62.63 -34.20 -19.22
N THR A 332 62.75 -33.23 -18.30
CA THR A 332 64.04 -32.86 -17.70
C THR A 332 64.69 -34.02 -16.94
N LEU A 333 63.92 -34.82 -16.22
CA LEU A 333 64.45 -36.00 -15.53
C LEU A 333 64.89 -37.09 -16.51
N THR A 334 64.18 -37.25 -17.63
CA THR A 334 64.57 -38.15 -18.71
C THR A 334 65.89 -37.70 -19.35
N ASP A 335 66.06 -36.40 -19.60
CA ASP A 335 67.28 -35.82 -20.15
C ASP A 335 68.48 -35.97 -19.19
N LEU A 336 68.25 -35.82 -17.87
CA LEU A 336 69.28 -36.07 -16.85
C LEU A 336 69.69 -37.55 -16.80
N LEU A 337 68.74 -38.47 -16.96
CA LEU A 337 69.03 -39.91 -16.97
C LEU A 337 69.79 -40.33 -18.23
N THR A 338 69.49 -39.74 -19.39
CA THR A 338 70.24 -40.01 -20.63
C THR A 338 71.66 -39.46 -20.55
N ASP A 339 71.85 -38.25 -20.03
CA ASP A 339 73.19 -37.69 -19.84
C ASP A 339 74.01 -38.52 -18.84
N LEU A 340 73.41 -38.94 -17.72
CA LEU A 340 74.09 -39.78 -16.72
C LEU A 340 74.47 -41.15 -17.28
N ARG A 341 73.59 -41.76 -18.10
CA ARG A 341 73.92 -42.98 -18.84
C ARG A 341 75.12 -42.76 -19.75
N ASP A 342 75.13 -41.67 -20.52
CA ASP A 342 76.19 -41.39 -21.48
C ASP A 342 77.53 -41.13 -20.77
N GLN A 343 77.53 -40.37 -19.67
CA GLN A 343 78.71 -40.20 -18.79
C GLN A 343 79.24 -41.53 -18.24
N MET A 344 78.36 -42.44 -17.79
CA MET A 344 78.76 -43.77 -17.33
C MET A 344 79.37 -44.62 -18.45
N THR A 345 78.87 -44.51 -19.68
CA THR A 345 79.47 -45.20 -20.83
C THR A 345 80.84 -44.63 -21.20
N GLU A 346 81.03 -43.30 -21.15
CA GLU A 346 82.33 -42.67 -21.40
C GLU A 346 83.34 -42.98 -20.29
N GLN A 347 82.94 -42.96 -19.02
CA GLN A 347 83.81 -43.43 -17.92
C GLN A 347 84.25 -44.88 -18.12
N ARG A 348 83.35 -45.75 -18.60
CA ARG A 348 83.68 -47.14 -18.91
C ARG A 348 84.69 -47.24 -20.07
N LYS A 349 84.53 -46.46 -21.14
CA LYS A 349 85.48 -46.38 -22.25
C LYS A 349 86.85 -45.84 -21.81
N GLN A 350 86.88 -44.82 -20.95
CA GLN A 350 88.12 -44.28 -20.37
C GLN A 350 88.85 -45.33 -19.52
N LYS A 351 88.13 -46.04 -18.63
CA LYS A 351 88.71 -47.14 -17.85
C LYS A 351 89.28 -48.25 -18.75
N GLN A 352 88.60 -48.60 -19.84
CA GLN A 352 89.11 -49.56 -20.83
C GLN A 352 90.37 -49.04 -21.54
N ARG A 353 90.44 -47.76 -21.93
CA ARG A 353 91.64 -47.14 -22.52
C ARG A 353 92.83 -47.17 -21.56
N ILE A 354 92.63 -46.81 -20.29
CA ILE A 354 93.69 -46.87 -19.26
C ILE A 354 94.17 -48.32 -19.06
N GLY A 355 93.25 -49.29 -19.06
CA GLY A 355 93.59 -50.71 -18.98
C GLY A 355 94.47 -51.19 -20.15
N LEU A 356 94.20 -50.73 -21.37
CA LEU A 356 95.00 -51.04 -22.56
C LEU A 356 96.39 -50.41 -22.52
N LEU A 357 96.51 -49.16 -22.04
CA LEU A 357 97.78 -48.45 -21.90
C LEU A 357 98.68 -49.09 -20.82
N ASN A 358 98.09 -49.54 -19.71
CA ASN A 358 98.84 -50.28 -18.67
C ASN A 358 99.30 -51.65 -19.18
N SER A 359 98.49 -52.33 -20.01
CA SER A 359 98.83 -53.62 -20.61
C SER A 359 99.98 -53.51 -21.64
N THR A 360 100.01 -52.42 -22.42
CA THR A 360 101.08 -52.14 -23.38
C THR A 360 102.37 -51.66 -22.71
N SER A 361 102.27 -50.87 -21.64
CA SER A 361 103.41 -50.52 -20.78
C SER A 361 104.06 -51.75 -20.16
N ALA A 362 103.26 -52.70 -19.65
CA ALA A 362 103.77 -53.97 -19.10
C ALA A 362 104.43 -54.88 -20.16
N TYR A 363 103.96 -54.82 -21.41
CA TYR A 363 104.57 -55.55 -22.52
C TYR A 363 105.93 -54.94 -22.95
N LEU A 364 106.02 -53.61 -23.04
CA LEU A 364 107.29 -52.92 -23.37
C LEU A 364 108.34 -53.10 -22.27
N GLN A 365 107.94 -53.13 -21.00
CA GLN A 365 108.84 -53.37 -19.86
C GLN A 365 109.42 -54.80 -19.87
N ASN A 366 108.70 -55.79 -20.41
CA ASN A 366 109.20 -57.15 -20.59
C ASN A 366 110.20 -57.28 -21.77
N LEU A 367 110.05 -56.47 -22.82
CA LEU A 367 110.95 -56.48 -23.98
C LEU A 367 112.33 -55.86 -23.68
N GLN A 368 112.41 -54.90 -22.77
CA GLN A 368 113.67 -54.24 -22.39
C GLN A 368 114.57 -55.09 -21.47
N MET A 369 114.04 -56.16 -20.87
CA MET A 369 114.79 -57.01 -19.92
C MET A 369 115.56 -58.17 -20.58
N ASN A 370 115.51 -58.32 -21.90
CA ASN A 370 116.11 -59.44 -22.64
C ASN A 370 117.07 -59.01 -23.77
N LEU A 371 118.01 -58.10 -23.48
CA LEU A 371 119.19 -57.91 -24.34
C LEU A 371 120.49 -58.01 -23.50
N PRO A 372 121.30 -59.07 -23.68
CA PRO A 372 122.62 -59.24 -23.04
C PRO A 372 123.71 -58.34 -23.70
N PRO A 373 124.86 -58.16 -23.02
CA PRO A 373 125.63 -56.91 -22.99
C PRO A 373 126.43 -56.55 -24.24
#